data_AF-A0AAP8EZH3-F1
#
_entry.id   AF-A0AAP8EZH3-F1
#
_cell.length_a   1.000
_cell.length_b   1.000
_cell.length_c   1.000
_cell.angle_alpha   90.00
_cell.angle_beta   90.00
_cell.angle_gamma   90.00
#
_symmetry.space_group_name_H-M   'P 1'
#
loop_
_entity.id
_entity.type
_entity.pdbx_description
1 polymer ?
#
loop_
_entity_poly.entity_id
_entity_poly.type
_entity_poly.pdbx_seq_one_letter_code
_entity_poly.pdbx_strand_id
1 'polypeptide(L)'
;YIAIVSFHFEIIPLDLYTSIATSRVKVPFSPLLEAFIMEITLEMLREAGIRLPQPIGQTIGIVGGIVIGQAAVQAGLVSNVMVIIVSITAIASFIVSNYDLSSSIRLIRFPMMLLAYFYGIVGIVSGLMLLFAHFVSLTSYGSPYGLPIAPFRLQELKDSFVRFPISMITTRSSTGQPKQKKKKEGGSHGK
;
A
#
# COMPACT_ATOMS: atom_id res chain seq x y z
N TYR A 1 -13.04 -4.40 -0.49
CA TYR A 1 -14.08 -5.13 0.27
C TYR A 1 -15.28 -4.25 0.58
N ILE A 2 -15.14 -3.22 1.42
CA ILE A 2 -16.23 -2.34 1.87
C ILE A 2 -17.10 -1.87 0.69
N ALA A 3 -16.50 -1.23 -0.31
CA ALA A 3 -17.22 -0.74 -1.49
C ALA A 3 -17.96 -1.83 -2.29
N ILE A 4 -17.39 -3.04 -2.37
CA ILE A 4 -17.98 -4.13 -3.15
C ILE A 4 -19.18 -4.70 -2.40
N VAL A 5 -19.02 -5.04 -1.12
CA VAL A 5 -20.12 -5.69 -0.39
C VAL A 5 -21.23 -4.71 0.00
N SER A 6 -20.92 -3.41 0.15
CA SER A 6 -21.94 -2.40 0.46
C SER A 6 -22.67 -1.85 -0.77
N PHE A 7 -22.00 -1.69 -1.92
CA PHE A 7 -22.59 -1.00 -3.08
C PHE A 7 -22.64 -1.85 -4.36
N HIS A 8 -21.73 -2.81 -4.54
CA HIS A 8 -21.56 -3.54 -5.82
C HIS A 8 -21.47 -5.05 -5.59
N PHE A 9 -22.48 -5.64 -4.93
CA PHE A 9 -22.48 -7.07 -4.63
C PHE A 9 -22.63 -7.94 -5.88
N GLU A 10 -23.14 -7.38 -6.97
CA GLU A 10 -23.34 -8.03 -8.28
C GLU A 10 -22.02 -8.47 -8.95
N ILE A 11 -20.89 -7.86 -8.56
CA ILE A 11 -19.56 -8.21 -9.09
C ILE A 11 -19.08 -9.56 -8.52
N ILE A 12 -19.68 -10.03 -7.42
CA ILE A 12 -19.26 -11.24 -6.73
C ILE A 12 -19.96 -12.46 -7.35
N PRO A 13 -19.22 -13.53 -7.72
CA PRO A 13 -19.83 -14.79 -8.14
C PRO A 13 -20.83 -15.32 -7.09
N LEU A 14 -21.96 -15.87 -7.53
CA LEU A 14 -23.04 -16.33 -6.66
C LEU A 14 -22.57 -17.29 -5.53
N ASP A 15 -21.67 -18.22 -5.85
CA ASP A 15 -21.13 -19.17 -4.87
C ASP A 15 -20.36 -18.47 -3.75
N LEU A 16 -19.60 -17.42 -4.08
CA LEU A 16 -18.86 -16.64 -3.10
C LEU A 16 -19.79 -15.70 -2.33
N TYR A 17 -20.80 -15.14 -2.99
CA TYR A 17 -21.78 -14.25 -2.36
C TYR A 17 -22.54 -14.96 -1.22
N THR A 18 -23.01 -16.18 -1.44
CA THR A 18 -23.73 -16.95 -0.40
C THR A 18 -22.84 -17.25 0.81
N SER A 19 -21.56 -17.55 0.58
CA SER A 19 -20.57 -17.74 1.64
C SER A 19 -20.31 -16.45 2.44
N ILE A 20 -20.22 -15.29 1.75
CA ILE A 20 -20.07 -13.99 2.39
C ILE A 20 -21.32 -13.63 3.21
N ALA A 21 -22.51 -13.81 2.63
CA ALA A 21 -23.78 -13.50 3.25
C ALA A 21 -23.99 -14.32 4.53
N THR A 22 -23.78 -15.64 4.48
CA THR A 22 -23.90 -16.53 5.65
C THR A 22 -22.91 -16.19 6.76
N SER A 23 -21.68 -15.80 6.40
CA SER A 23 -20.69 -15.33 7.38
C SER A 23 -21.04 -13.97 7.98
N ARG A 24 -21.78 -13.12 7.27
CA ARG A 24 -22.15 -11.76 7.68
C ARG A 24 -23.43 -11.70 8.49
N VAL A 25 -24.36 -12.65 8.32
CA VAL A 25 -25.59 -12.75 9.14
C VAL A 25 -25.26 -12.86 10.64
N LYS A 26 -24.12 -13.45 10.98
CA LYS A 26 -23.68 -13.65 12.37
C LYS A 26 -23.00 -12.41 12.98
N VAL A 27 -22.68 -11.39 12.17
CA VAL A 27 -21.89 -10.23 12.59
C VAL A 27 -22.78 -9.00 12.67
N PRO A 28 -22.89 -8.33 13.84
CA PRO A 28 -23.81 -7.20 14.02
C PRO A 28 -23.30 -5.88 13.43
N PHE A 29 -22.04 -5.84 12.99
CA PHE A 29 -21.37 -4.62 12.56
C PHE A 29 -21.41 -4.40 11.05
N SER A 30 -21.32 -3.13 10.65
CA SER A 30 -21.14 -2.77 9.24
C SER A 30 -19.73 -3.15 8.76
N PRO A 31 -19.54 -3.38 7.44
CA PRO A 31 -18.23 -3.73 6.88
C PRO A 31 -17.13 -2.73 7.19
N LEU A 32 -17.51 -1.46 7.35
CA LEU A 32 -16.59 -0.40 7.74
C LEU A 32 -16.08 -0.61 9.16
N LEU A 33 -16.98 -0.82 10.12
CA LEU A 33 -16.61 -0.95 11.53
C LEU A 33 -15.84 -2.25 11.79
N GLU A 34 -16.23 -3.32 11.11
CA GLU A 34 -15.50 -4.59 11.05
C GLU A 34 -14.05 -4.39 10.57
N ALA A 35 -13.86 -3.59 9.51
CA ALA A 35 -12.53 -3.23 8.99
C ALA A 35 -11.73 -2.39 9.96
N PHE A 36 -12.35 -1.39 10.58
CA PHE A 36 -11.69 -0.53 11.53
C PHE A 36 -11.16 -1.31 12.73
N ILE A 37 -11.96 -2.21 13.33
CA ILE A 37 -11.53 -3.02 14.47
C ILE A 37 -10.31 -3.87 14.09
N MET A 38 -10.38 -4.56 12.96
CA MET A 38 -9.32 -5.46 12.53
C MET A 38 -8.04 -4.72 12.12
N GLU A 39 -8.17 -3.61 11.38
CA GLU A 39 -7.03 -2.78 10.97
C GLU A 39 -6.35 -2.11 12.18
N ILE A 40 -7.12 -1.57 13.13
CA ILE A 40 -6.55 -1.00 14.37
C ILE A 40 -5.83 -2.08 15.17
N THR A 41 -6.43 -3.27 15.29
CA THR A 41 -5.82 -4.40 16.00
C THR A 41 -4.48 -4.78 15.36
N LEU A 42 -4.41 -4.85 14.03
CA LEU A 42 -3.16 -5.11 13.33
C LEU A 42 -2.10 -4.03 13.55
N GLU A 43 -2.48 -2.75 13.51
CA GLU A 43 -1.54 -1.67 13.79
C GLU A 43 -1.03 -1.74 15.24
N MET A 44 -1.90 -2.03 16.21
CA MET A 44 -1.49 -2.22 17.60
C MET A 44 -0.51 -3.39 17.76
N LEU A 45 -0.80 -4.53 17.13
CA LEU A 45 0.10 -5.69 17.15
C LEU A 45 1.45 -5.38 16.50
N ARG A 46 1.45 -4.63 15.40
CA ARG A 46 2.68 -4.24 14.70
C ARG A 46 3.51 -3.26 15.52
N GLU A 47 2.88 -2.25 16.10
CA GLU A 47 3.54 -1.25 16.95
C GLU A 47 4.11 -1.89 18.23
N ALA A 48 3.41 -2.87 18.81
CA ALA A 48 3.92 -3.67 19.90
C ALA A 48 5.12 -4.53 19.45
N GLY A 49 5.02 -5.17 18.29
CA GLY A 49 6.06 -6.04 17.74
C GLY A 49 7.38 -5.32 17.44
N ILE A 50 7.34 -4.08 16.96
CA ILE A 50 8.55 -3.28 16.69
C ILE A 50 9.21 -2.72 17.96
N ARG A 51 8.43 -2.53 19.05
CA ARG A 51 8.92 -1.95 20.31
C ARG A 51 9.57 -2.98 21.23
N LEU A 52 9.25 -4.25 21.03
CA LEU A 52 9.71 -5.35 21.89
C LEU A 52 10.92 -6.06 21.27
N PRO A 53 11.76 -6.72 22.10
CA PRO A 53 12.85 -7.57 21.60
C PRO A 53 12.34 -8.65 20.63
N GLN A 54 13.14 -8.97 19.61
CA GLN A 54 12.80 -9.90 18.51
C GLN A 54 12.06 -11.19 18.94
N PRO A 55 12.49 -11.94 19.99
CA PRO A 55 11.78 -13.17 20.40
C PRO A 55 10.36 -12.91 20.92
N ILE A 56 10.15 -11.78 21.59
CA ILE A 56 8.86 -11.39 22.15
C ILE A 56 7.96 -10.80 21.04
N GLY A 57 8.54 -10.00 20.14
CA GLY A 57 7.83 -9.45 18.99
C GLY A 57 7.27 -10.53 18.06
N GLN A 58 8.04 -11.58 17.78
CA GLN A 58 7.58 -12.72 16.98
C GLN A 58 6.43 -13.47 17.68
N THR A 59 6.54 -13.69 18.99
CA THR A 59 5.50 -14.36 19.78
C THR A 59 4.19 -13.58 19.76
N ILE A 60 4.23 -12.26 19.93
CA ILE A 60 3.05 -11.39 19.84
C ILE A 60 2.47 -11.38 18.43
N GLY A 61 3.30 -11.45 17.39
CA GLY A 61 2.81 -11.58 16.01
C GLY A 61 2.01 -12.87 15.79
N ILE A 62 2.51 -14.00 16.29
CA ILE A 62 1.84 -15.30 16.15
C ILE A 62 0.56 -15.36 16.99
N VAL A 63 0.66 -15.01 18.28
CA VAL A 63 -0.47 -15.01 19.21
C VAL A 63 -1.51 -13.99 18.76
N GLY A 64 -1.09 -12.77 18.44
CA GLY A 64 -1.97 -11.71 17.97
C GLY A 64 -2.68 -12.06 16.66
N GLY A 65 -1.96 -12.61 15.68
CA GLY A 65 -2.56 -12.97 14.39
C GLY A 65 -3.57 -14.12 14.49
N ILE A 66 -3.19 -15.22 15.15
CA ILE A 66 -4.03 -16.43 15.20
C ILE A 66 -5.10 -16.31 16.29
N VAL A 67 -4.71 -15.95 17.52
CA VAL A 67 -5.63 -15.98 18.66
C VAL A 67 -6.66 -14.85 18.55
N ILE A 68 -6.24 -13.62 18.20
CA ILE A 68 -7.21 -12.52 18.06
C ILE A 68 -8.09 -12.74 16.83
N GLY A 69 -7.52 -13.20 15.72
CA GLY A 69 -8.30 -13.53 14.52
C GLY A 69 -9.37 -14.59 14.78
N GLN A 70 -9.00 -15.69 15.44
CA GLN A 70 -9.95 -16.75 15.80
C GLN A 70 -10.97 -16.29 16.86
N ALA A 71 -10.53 -15.58 17.89
CA ALA A 71 -11.42 -15.07 18.93
C ALA A 71 -12.44 -14.06 18.35
N ALA A 72 -12.02 -13.18 17.44
CA ALA A 72 -12.90 -12.21 16.78
C ALA A 72 -13.99 -12.90 15.94
N VAL A 73 -13.64 -13.98 15.25
CA VAL A 73 -14.59 -14.81 14.49
C VAL A 73 -15.54 -15.57 15.42
N GLN A 74 -15.03 -16.23 16.45
CA GLN A 74 -15.83 -17.02 17.39
C GLN A 74 -16.79 -16.16 18.20
N ALA A 75 -16.36 -14.95 18.59
CA ALA A 75 -17.21 -13.96 19.25
C ALA A 75 -18.24 -13.30 18.31
N GLY A 76 -18.21 -13.61 17.01
CA GLY A 76 -19.11 -13.02 16.02
C GLY A 76 -18.89 -11.53 15.80
N LEU A 77 -17.74 -10.99 16.20
CA LEU A 77 -17.40 -9.57 16.00
C LEU A 77 -16.96 -9.31 14.56
N VAL A 78 -16.39 -10.31 13.90
CA VAL A 78 -15.79 -10.20 12.56
C VAL A 78 -16.14 -11.45 11.75
N SER A 79 -16.39 -11.28 10.46
CA SER A 79 -16.68 -12.34 9.50
C SER A 79 -15.39 -13.02 9.02
N ASN A 80 -15.49 -14.30 8.67
CA ASN A 80 -14.35 -15.08 8.18
C ASN A 80 -13.70 -14.43 6.95
N VAL A 81 -14.54 -13.91 6.07
CA VAL A 81 -14.12 -13.26 4.83
C VAL A 81 -13.29 -12.02 5.14
N MET A 82 -13.69 -11.25 6.16
CA MET A 82 -12.95 -10.06 6.53
C MET A 82 -11.59 -10.37 7.13
N VAL A 83 -11.47 -11.41 7.96
CA VAL A 83 -10.18 -11.88 8.45
C VAL A 83 -9.24 -12.21 7.28
N ILE A 84 -9.73 -12.92 6.27
CA ILE A 84 -8.95 -13.25 5.06
C ILE A 84 -8.46 -11.97 4.35
N ILE A 85 -9.35 -11.01 4.12
CA ILE A 85 -9.00 -9.76 3.43
C ILE A 85 -7.94 -8.97 4.19
N VAL A 86 -8.09 -8.88 5.51
CA VAL A 86 -7.15 -8.18 6.38
C VAL A 86 -5.81 -8.90 6.41
N SER A 87 -5.78 -10.24 6.46
CA SER A 87 -4.54 -11.03 6.38
C SER A 87 -3.79 -10.81 5.06
N ILE A 88 -4.49 -10.83 3.93
CA ILE A 88 -3.88 -10.55 2.61
C ILE A 88 -3.31 -9.13 2.58
N THR A 89 -4.05 -8.16 3.09
CA THR A 89 -3.63 -6.75 3.17
C THR A 89 -2.41 -6.58 4.07
N ALA A 90 -2.35 -7.29 5.19
CA ALA A 90 -1.22 -7.30 6.11
C ALA A 90 0.04 -7.88 5.44
N ILE A 91 -0.08 -9.00 4.73
CA ILE A 91 1.03 -9.62 4.00
C ILE A 91 1.53 -8.69 2.90
N ALA A 92 0.61 -8.10 2.12
CA ALA A 92 0.95 -7.15 1.06
C ALA A 92 1.72 -5.92 1.58
N SER A 93 1.47 -5.49 2.83
CA SER A 93 2.18 -4.36 3.42
C SER A 93 3.68 -4.58 3.62
N PHE A 94 4.15 -5.84 3.66
CA PHE A 94 5.56 -6.18 3.78
C PHE A 94 6.33 -6.12 2.46
N ILE A 95 5.64 -5.97 1.33
CA ILE A 95 6.27 -5.80 0.00
C ILE A 95 7.02 -4.46 -0.07
N VAL A 96 6.53 -3.45 0.65
CA VAL A 96 7.16 -2.13 0.70
C VAL A 96 8.39 -2.19 1.61
N SER A 97 9.58 -2.07 1.02
CA SER A 97 10.86 -2.17 1.75
C SER A 97 11.19 -0.98 2.66
N ASN A 98 10.54 0.17 2.44
CA ASN A 98 10.73 1.37 3.24
C ASN A 98 9.68 1.47 4.36
N TYR A 99 10.14 1.55 5.61
CA TYR A 99 9.30 1.60 6.79
C TYR A 99 8.39 2.84 6.85
N ASP A 100 8.93 4.02 6.56
CA ASP A 100 8.19 5.28 6.59
C ASP A 100 7.11 5.32 5.50
N LEU A 101 7.44 4.79 4.31
CA LEU A 101 6.49 4.65 3.21
C LEU A 101 5.39 3.64 3.56
N SER A 102 5.75 2.49 4.12
CA SER A 102 4.78 1.49 4.57
C SER A 102 3.82 2.06 5.62
N SER A 103 4.34 2.83 6.58
CA SER A 103 3.54 3.48 7.63
C SER A 103 2.61 4.55 7.06
N SER A 104 3.09 5.33 6.09
CA SER A 104 2.28 6.33 5.39
C SER A 104 1.12 5.69 4.61
N ILE A 105 1.37 4.58 3.90
CA ILE A 105 0.33 3.84 3.16
C ILE A 105 -0.74 3.29 4.12
N ARG A 106 -0.33 2.82 5.31
CA ARG A 106 -1.25 2.33 6.35
C ARG A 106 -2.14 3.45 6.88
N LEU A 107 -1.59 4.63 7.13
CA LEU A 107 -2.39 5.79 7.54
C LEU A 107 -3.37 6.24 6.46
N ILE A 108 -2.96 6.27 5.20
CA ILE A 108 -3.82 6.61 4.05
C ILE A 108 -4.98 5.61 3.89
N ARG A 109 -4.82 4.36 4.35
CA ARG A 109 -5.88 3.34 4.29
C ARG A 109 -7.14 3.76 5.04
N PHE A 110 -7.02 4.42 6.20
CA PHE A 110 -8.20 4.82 6.99
C PHE A 110 -9.10 5.84 6.28
N PRO A 111 -8.60 6.97 5.73
CA PRO A 111 -9.37 7.85 4.87
C PRO A 111 -9.97 7.14 3.65
N MET A 112 -9.19 6.26 3.00
CA MET A 112 -9.66 5.51 1.83
C MET A 112 -10.82 4.56 2.17
N MET A 113 -10.83 3.95 3.37
CA MET A 113 -11.95 3.14 3.85
C MET A 113 -13.20 3.98 4.08
N LEU A 114 -13.07 5.20 4.62
CA LEU A 114 -14.20 6.12 4.79
C LEU A 114 -14.78 6.53 3.43
N LEU A 115 -13.93 6.91 2.46
CA LEU A 115 -14.38 7.22 1.10
C LEU A 115 -15.09 6.04 0.45
N ALA A 116 -14.58 4.82 0.64
CA ALA A 116 -15.19 3.59 0.14
C ALA A 116 -16.56 3.29 0.79
N TYR A 117 -16.77 3.70 2.04
CA TYR A 117 -18.03 3.52 2.74
C TYR A 117 -19.09 4.55 2.34
N PHE A 118 -18.70 5.81 2.11
CA PHE A 118 -19.66 6.86 1.72
C PHE A 118 -20.02 6.81 0.23
N TYR A 119 -19.03 6.57 -0.63
CA TYR A 119 -19.17 6.71 -2.09
C TYR A 119 -18.87 5.41 -2.86
N GLY A 120 -18.67 4.28 -2.18
CA GLY A 120 -18.40 3.00 -2.84
C GLY A 120 -17.13 3.02 -3.71
N ILE A 121 -17.23 2.42 -4.89
CA ILE A 121 -16.10 2.35 -5.86
C ILE A 121 -15.71 3.76 -6.34
N VAL A 122 -16.68 4.66 -6.53
CA VAL A 122 -16.43 6.04 -6.96
C VAL A 122 -15.55 6.77 -5.95
N GLY A 123 -15.78 6.58 -4.65
CA GLY A 123 -14.95 7.12 -3.57
C GLY A 123 -13.52 6.60 -3.58
N ILE A 124 -13.33 5.32 -3.90
CA ILE A 124 -12.00 4.73 -4.03
C ILE A 124 -11.26 5.34 -5.23
N VAL A 125 -11.93 5.45 -6.38
CA VAL A 125 -11.31 6.01 -7.60
C VAL A 125 -10.95 7.47 -7.41
N SER A 126 -11.84 8.28 -6.82
CA SER A 126 -11.56 9.70 -6.56
C SER A 126 -10.44 9.89 -5.53
N GLY A 127 -10.44 9.10 -4.44
CA GLY A 127 -9.35 9.10 -3.46
C GLY A 127 -8.01 8.71 -4.08
N LEU A 128 -8.00 7.70 -4.96
CA LEU A 128 -6.81 7.28 -5.70
C LEU A 128 -6.31 8.39 -6.62
N MET A 129 -7.20 9.07 -7.34
CA MET A 129 -6.84 10.21 -8.20
C MET A 129 -6.22 11.36 -7.40
N LEU A 130 -6.78 11.69 -6.24
CA LEU A 130 -6.21 12.71 -5.34
C LEU A 130 -4.82 12.33 -4.85
N LEU A 131 -4.61 11.05 -4.49
CA LEU A 131 -3.30 10.54 -4.09
C LEU A 131 -2.28 10.62 -5.23
N PHE A 132 -2.68 10.27 -6.45
CA PHE A 132 -1.82 10.42 -7.64
C PHE A 132 -1.47 11.88 -7.92
N ALA A 133 -2.45 12.78 -7.85
CA ALA A 133 -2.22 14.21 -8.03
C ALA A 133 -1.23 14.76 -6.99
N HIS A 134 -1.39 14.35 -5.72
CA HIS A 134 -0.46 14.72 -4.65
C HIS A 134 0.95 14.17 -4.91
N PHE A 135 1.06 12.90 -5.30
CA PHE A 135 2.34 12.24 -5.58
C PHE A 135 3.13 12.93 -6.70
N VAL A 136 2.45 13.33 -7.78
CA VAL A 136 3.08 14.05 -8.90
C VAL A 136 3.52 15.47 -8.51
N SER A 137 2.84 16.10 -7.54
CA SER A 137 3.21 17.42 -7.03
C SER A 137 4.43 17.40 -6.10
N LEU A 138 4.86 16.23 -5.61
CA LEU A 138 6.00 16.15 -4.69
C LEU A 138 7.31 16.42 -5.42
N THR A 139 8.18 17.21 -4.80
CA THR A 139 9.54 17.47 -5.26
C THR A 139 10.56 16.92 -4.27
N SER A 140 11.53 16.16 -4.75
CA SER A 140 12.69 15.68 -3.98
C SER A 140 13.93 16.46 -4.40
N TYR A 141 14.53 17.21 -3.47
CA TYR A 141 15.74 18.01 -3.69
C TYR A 141 15.73 18.85 -4.99
N GLY A 142 14.60 19.54 -5.25
CA GLY A 142 14.42 20.41 -6.43
C GLY A 142 14.09 19.67 -7.73
N SER A 143 13.90 18.35 -7.68
CA SER A 143 13.52 17.50 -8.81
C SER A 143 12.16 16.84 -8.55
N PRO A 144 11.20 16.85 -9.49
CA PRO A 144 9.90 16.20 -9.30
C PRO A 144 10.04 14.71 -8.98
N TYR A 145 9.32 14.22 -7.97
CA TYR A 145 9.35 12.81 -7.53
C TYR A 145 8.82 11.87 -8.62
N GLY A 146 7.94 12.37 -9.49
CA GLY A 146 7.36 11.63 -10.62
C GLY A 146 8.28 11.50 -11.84
N LEU A 147 9.54 11.95 -11.82
CA LEU A 147 10.45 11.77 -12.95
C LEU A 147 10.66 10.27 -13.26
N PRO A 148 10.59 9.84 -14.53
CA PRO A 148 10.48 10.63 -15.77
C PRO A 148 9.05 10.75 -16.34
N ILE A 149 8.03 10.30 -15.59
CA ILE A 149 6.61 10.27 -16.01
C ILE A 149 5.98 11.66 -15.88
N ALA A 150 6.34 12.40 -14.83
CA ALA A 150 5.88 13.77 -14.59
C ALA A 150 7.03 14.59 -13.97
N PRO A 151 7.67 15.50 -14.72
CA PRO A 151 7.44 15.88 -16.12
C PRO A 151 7.89 14.79 -17.11
N PHE A 152 7.11 14.57 -18.16
CA PHE A 152 7.37 13.54 -19.17
C PHE A 152 8.69 13.80 -19.93
N ARG A 153 9.71 12.97 -19.72
CA ARG A 153 11.03 13.09 -20.37
C ARG A 153 11.41 11.79 -21.07
N LEU A 154 11.19 11.75 -22.38
CA LEU A 154 11.49 10.59 -23.26
C LEU A 154 12.95 10.09 -23.18
N GLN A 155 13.90 11.00 -22.94
CA GLN A 155 15.32 10.65 -22.82
C GLN A 155 15.63 9.85 -21.55
N GLU A 156 14.87 10.03 -20.47
CA GLU A 156 15.10 9.38 -19.17
C GLU A 156 14.22 8.13 -18.97
N LEU A 157 13.18 7.95 -19.79
CA LEU A 157 12.36 6.72 -19.78
C LEU A 157 13.18 5.47 -20.13
N LYS A 158 14.16 5.60 -21.04
CA LYS A 158 15.02 4.48 -21.45
C LYS A 158 15.84 3.95 -20.28
N ASP A 159 16.43 4.86 -19.49
CA ASP A 159 17.25 4.50 -18.32
C ASP A 159 16.41 4.11 -17.09
N SER A 160 15.14 4.54 -17.01
CA SER A 160 14.23 4.24 -15.89
C SER A 160 13.53 2.88 -16.01
N PHE A 161 13.20 2.43 -17.22
CA PHE A 161 12.57 1.12 -17.44
C PHE A 161 13.59 0.01 -17.73
N VAL A 162 14.71 0.32 -18.39
CA VAL A 162 15.78 -0.65 -18.71
C VAL A 162 17.12 -0.02 -18.35
N ARG A 163 17.71 -0.46 -17.23
CA ARG A 163 19.00 0.07 -16.78
C ARG A 163 20.12 -0.40 -17.70
N PHE A 164 20.57 0.47 -18.62
CA PHE A 164 21.73 0.20 -19.48
C PHE A 164 23.06 0.19 -18.66
N PRO A 165 24.09 -0.56 -19.10
CA PRO A 165 25.38 -0.61 -18.41
C PRO A 165 26.05 0.77 -18.37
N ILE A 166 26.74 1.06 -17.25
CA ILE A 166 27.31 2.37 -16.90
C ILE A 166 28.30 2.91 -17.95
N SER A 167 28.89 2.02 -18.77
CA SER A 167 29.81 2.33 -19.87
C SER A 167 29.13 2.98 -21.09
N MET A 168 27.83 2.77 -21.30
CA MET A 168 27.08 3.40 -22.40
C MET A 168 26.37 4.70 -22.01
N ILE A 169 26.38 5.06 -20.72
CA ILE A 169 25.72 6.27 -20.21
C ILE A 169 26.61 7.49 -20.44
N THR A 170 26.39 8.18 -21.56
CA THR A 170 27.14 9.38 -21.99
C THR A 170 26.52 10.69 -21.49
N THR A 171 25.26 10.67 -21.05
CA THR A 171 24.52 11.83 -20.54
C THR A 171 24.37 11.76 -19.03
N ARG A 172 24.53 12.91 -18.34
CA ARG A 172 24.27 13.00 -16.89
C ARG A 172 22.75 13.04 -16.65
N SER A 173 22.28 12.39 -15.59
CA SER A 173 20.89 12.45 -15.14
C SER A 173 20.47 13.90 -14.92
N SER A 174 19.27 14.28 -15.36
CA SER A 174 18.77 15.65 -15.19
C SER A 174 18.30 15.95 -13.77
N THR A 175 18.19 14.92 -12.92
CA THR A 175 18.01 14.99 -11.47
C THR A 175 19.16 15.78 -10.84
N GLY A 176 18.92 17.08 -10.57
CA GLY A 176 19.90 18.01 -9.99
C GLY A 176 20.33 19.17 -10.88
N GLN A 177 19.70 19.38 -12.05
CA GLN A 177 20.01 20.48 -12.98
C GLN A 177 21.52 20.66 -13.23
N PRO A 178 22.24 19.64 -13.72
CA PRO A 178 23.67 19.75 -13.93
C PRO A 178 23.98 20.80 -15.01
N LYS A 179 24.83 21.78 -14.70
CA LYS A 179 25.32 22.80 -15.65
C LYS A 179 26.01 22.18 -16.90
N GLN A 180 26.39 20.91 -16.83
CA GLN A 180 27.04 20.17 -17.91
C GLN A 180 26.28 18.87 -18.23
N LYS A 181 25.67 18.82 -19.43
CA LYS A 181 24.78 17.72 -19.87
C LYS A 181 25.51 16.45 -20.31
N LYS A 182 26.71 16.58 -20.89
CA LYS A 182 27.57 15.44 -21.25
C LYS A 182 28.48 15.07 -20.08
N LYS A 183 28.53 13.77 -19.76
CA LYS A 183 29.55 13.22 -18.85
C LYS A 183 30.90 13.43 -19.53
N LYS A 184 31.87 14.04 -18.85
CA LYS A 184 33.26 14.01 -19.35
C LYS A 184 33.65 12.55 -19.45
N GLU A 185 34.02 12.09 -20.63
CA GLU A 185 34.70 10.80 -20.80
C GLU A 185 35.90 10.84 -19.83
N GLY A 186 35.98 9.83 -18.97
CA GLY A 186 37.12 9.71 -18.07
C GLY A 186 38.38 9.82 -18.90
N GLY A 187 39.25 10.75 -18.54
CA GLY A 187 40.54 10.89 -19.20
C GLY A 187 41.18 9.52 -19.30
N SER A 188 41.49 9.14 -20.54
CA SER A 188 42.36 8.01 -20.85
C SER A 188 43.48 7.94 -19.81
N HIS A 189 43.71 6.76 -19.25
CA HIS A 189 44.93 6.45 -18.50
C HIS A 189 46.12 7.14 -19.16
N GLY A 190 46.63 8.18 -18.49
CA GLY A 190 47.98 8.67 -18.72
C GLY A 190 48.92 7.60 -18.18
N LYS A 191 49.79 7.12 -19.08
CA LYS A 191 50.88 6.19 -18.83
C LYS A 191 51.75 6.60 -17.65
#